data_AF-J6UCY4-F1
#
_entry.id   AF-J6UCY4-F1
#
_cell.length_a   1.000
_cell.length_b   1.000
_cell.length_c   1.000
_cell.angle_alpha   90.00
_cell.angle_beta   90.00
_cell.angle_gamma   90.00
#
_symmetry.space_group_name_H-M   'P 1'
#
loop_
_entity.id
_entity.type
_entity.pdbx_description
1 polymer ?
#
loop_
_entity_poly.entity_id
_entity_poly.type
_entity_poly.pdbx_seq_one_letter_code
_entity_poly.pdbx_strand_id
1 'polypeptide(L)'
;MNQAESYNSTSPSRRIFLRGIAAIPTVSAIGLPDFLADADLLMLGNQLDEAREVEKAAYAKWEGVDTPEADREISEAFEGVKAVVAQIERIPATTSHGIKVKMRAIGWCRGDEPFEGDPIYSRSTDVRLALSIYNDLLAMGA
;
A
#
# COMPACT_ATOMS: atom_id res chain seq x y z
N MET A 1 -32.69 41.42 18.95
CA MET A 1 -33.23 42.63 18.28
C MET A 1 -32.11 43.27 17.49
N ASN A 2 -32.46 43.81 16.32
CA ASN A 2 -31.61 44.29 15.21
C ASN A 2 -31.15 43.17 14.26
N GLN A 3 -31.33 43.26 12.95
CA GLN A 3 -32.34 43.84 12.07
C GLN A 3 -32.01 43.19 10.71
N ALA A 4 -33.04 42.82 9.95
CA ALA A 4 -32.89 42.24 8.63
C ALA A 4 -32.57 43.33 7.60
N GLU A 5 -31.74 43.01 6.60
CA GLU A 5 -31.83 43.63 5.28
C GLU A 5 -31.73 42.57 4.19
N SER A 6 -32.89 42.26 3.62
CA SER A 6 -33.04 41.63 2.31
C SER A 6 -32.79 42.68 1.24
N TYR A 7 -31.93 42.39 0.27
CA TYR A 7 -31.95 43.07 -1.03
C TYR A 7 -32.24 42.06 -2.15
N ASN A 8 -33.37 42.31 -2.79
CA ASN A 8 -33.90 41.60 -3.93
C ASN A 8 -33.28 42.11 -5.24
N SER A 9 -33.09 41.17 -6.16
CA SER A 9 -33.34 41.28 -7.61
C SER A 9 -32.56 42.29 -8.46
N THR A 10 -31.79 41.75 -9.40
CA THR A 10 -31.85 42.16 -10.82
C THR A 10 -31.16 41.11 -11.71
N SER A 11 -31.95 40.33 -12.44
CA SER A 11 -31.51 39.70 -13.70
C SER A 11 -31.67 40.73 -14.81
N PRO A 12 -30.69 40.88 -15.72
CA PRO A 12 -30.95 40.41 -17.08
C PRO A 12 -29.73 39.94 -17.90
N SER A 13 -30.06 39.20 -18.96
CA SER A 13 -29.40 39.17 -20.27
C SER A 13 -28.22 38.22 -20.52
N ARG A 14 -28.60 37.06 -21.06
CA ARG A 14 -28.07 36.41 -22.29
C ARG A 14 -26.77 36.99 -22.87
N ARG A 15 -25.65 36.28 -22.65
CA ARG A 15 -24.57 36.19 -23.65
C ARG A 15 -24.44 34.75 -24.11
N ILE A 16 -24.86 34.56 -25.36
CA ILE A 16 -24.58 33.39 -26.18
C ILE A 16 -23.06 33.37 -26.41
N PHE A 17 -22.33 32.53 -25.68
CA PHE A 17 -20.94 32.22 -26.02
C PHE A 17 -20.94 31.10 -27.06
N LEU A 18 -20.79 31.52 -28.32
CA LEU A 18 -20.52 30.67 -29.45
C LEU A 18 -19.18 29.94 -29.25
N ARG A 19 -19.26 28.61 -29.26
CA ARG A 19 -18.43 27.70 -30.07
C ARG A 19 -16.94 28.06 -30.16
N GLY A 20 -16.17 27.49 -29.23
CA GLY A 20 -14.80 27.07 -29.48
C GLY A 20 -14.63 25.68 -28.90
N ILE A 21 -14.95 24.63 -29.67
CA ILE A 21 -14.56 23.27 -29.30
C ILE A 21 -13.06 23.21 -29.60
N ALA A 22 -12.23 23.60 -28.61
CA ALA A 22 -10.82 23.27 -28.67
C ALA A 22 -10.74 21.74 -28.67
N ALA A 23 -10.30 21.16 -29.78
CA ALA A 23 -9.98 19.75 -29.84
C ALA A 23 -8.87 19.51 -28.80
N ILE A 24 -9.25 18.99 -27.64
CA ILE A 24 -8.29 18.48 -26.67
C ILE A 24 -7.63 17.30 -27.38
N PRO A 25 -6.31 17.33 -27.62
CA PRO A 25 -5.63 16.14 -28.09
C PRO A 25 -5.89 15.06 -27.04
N THR A 26 -6.67 14.06 -27.43
CA THR A 26 -6.79 12.81 -26.69
C THR A 26 -5.40 12.20 -26.72
N VAL A 27 -4.60 12.51 -25.70
CA VAL A 27 -3.42 11.72 -25.38
C VAL A 27 -3.99 10.38 -24.96
N SER A 28 -4.03 9.44 -25.90
CA SER A 28 -4.19 8.03 -25.55
C SER A 28 -3.08 7.73 -24.56
N ALA A 29 -3.45 7.54 -23.30
CA ALA A 29 -2.56 6.94 -22.33
C ALA A 29 -2.22 5.57 -22.93
N ILE A 30 -1.05 5.49 -23.57
CA ILE A 30 -0.44 4.22 -23.90
C ILE A 30 -0.22 3.60 -22.53
N GLY A 31 -1.09 2.64 -22.18
CA GLY A 31 -1.01 1.94 -20.92
C GLY A 31 0.43 1.49 -20.75
N LEU A 32 1.06 1.92 -19.66
CA LEU A 32 2.33 1.33 -19.28
C LEU A 32 2.09 -0.19 -19.25
N PRO A 33 2.99 -0.99 -19.82
CA PRO A 33 2.91 -2.43 -19.71
C PRO A 33 2.63 -2.82 -18.26
N ASP A 34 1.72 -3.76 -18.02
CA ASP A 34 1.33 -4.20 -16.68
C ASP A 34 2.53 -4.59 -15.81
N PHE A 35 3.64 -5.02 -16.41
CA PHE A 35 4.89 -5.34 -15.70
C PHE A 35 5.60 -4.13 -15.09
N LEU A 36 5.36 -2.91 -15.59
CA LEU A 36 5.91 -1.67 -15.04
C LEU A 36 5.05 -1.09 -13.92
N ALA A 37 3.74 -1.38 -13.92
CA ALA A 37 2.78 -0.76 -13.02
C ALA A 37 3.11 -0.97 -11.53
N ASP A 38 3.69 -2.13 -11.20
CA ASP A 38 4.12 -2.50 -9.83
C ASP A 38 5.59 -2.97 -9.76
N ALA A 39 6.46 -2.52 -10.68
CA ALA A 39 7.84 -3.01 -10.76
C ALA A 39 8.61 -2.91 -9.42
N ASP A 40 8.44 -1.80 -8.69
CA ASP A 40 9.06 -1.60 -7.38
C ASP A 40 8.53 -2.59 -6.33
N LEU A 41 7.21 -2.86 -6.32
CA LEU A 41 6.62 -3.87 -5.44
C LEU A 41 7.14 -5.26 -5.78
N LEU A 42 7.29 -5.60 -7.06
CA LEU A 42 7.83 -6.90 -7.47
C LEU A 42 9.29 -7.07 -7.03
N MET A 43 10.11 -6.03 -7.19
CA MET A 43 11.48 -6.01 -6.70
C MET A 43 11.54 -6.16 -5.17
N LEU A 44 10.73 -5.40 -4.43
CA LEU A 44 10.62 -5.52 -2.98
C LEU A 44 10.10 -6.89 -2.55
N GLY A 45 9.24 -7.52 -3.36
CA GLY A 45 8.78 -8.89 -3.14
C GLY A 45 9.93 -9.91 -3.17
N ASN A 46 10.87 -9.77 -4.10
CA ASN A 46 12.06 -10.62 -4.14
C ASN A 46 12.98 -10.34 -2.94
N GLN A 47 13.18 -9.07 -2.59
CA GLN A 47 13.96 -8.67 -1.41
C GLN A 47 13.34 -9.20 -0.11
N LEU A 48 12.01 -9.25 -0.04
CA LEU A 48 11.29 -9.84 1.09
C LEU A 48 11.60 -11.32 1.21
N ASP A 49 11.53 -12.07 0.11
CA ASP A 49 11.84 -13.50 0.10
C ASP A 49 13.30 -13.75 0.54
N GLU A 50 14.26 -12.98 0.01
CA GLU A 50 15.67 -13.06 0.40
C GLU A 50 15.89 -12.74 1.89
N ALA A 51 15.31 -11.65 2.40
CA ALA A 51 15.44 -11.27 3.79
C ALA A 51 14.82 -12.33 4.73
N ARG A 52 13.70 -12.94 4.35
CA ARG A 52 13.07 -14.03 5.11
C ARG A 52 13.96 -15.26 5.21
N GLU A 53 14.69 -15.60 4.15
CA GLU A 53 15.64 -16.72 4.21
C GLU A 53 16.84 -16.42 5.12
N VAL A 54 17.33 -15.18 5.14
CA VAL A 54 18.37 -14.75 6.09
C VAL A 54 17.86 -14.84 7.54
N GLU A 55 16.64 -14.37 7.81
CA GLU A 55 15.99 -14.47 9.11
C GLU A 55 15.85 -15.93 9.56
N LYS A 56 15.28 -16.80 8.71
CA LYS A 56 15.16 -18.23 9.00
C LYS A 56 16.52 -18.87 9.30
N ALA A 57 17.55 -18.54 8.52
CA ALA A 57 18.90 -19.05 8.73
C ALA A 57 19.49 -18.58 10.08
N ALA A 58 19.24 -17.34 10.48
CA ALA A 58 19.66 -16.82 11.79
C ALA A 58 18.95 -17.57 12.93
N TYR A 59 17.63 -17.75 12.86
CA TYR A 59 16.88 -18.53 13.85
C TYR A 59 17.37 -19.98 13.93
N ALA A 60 17.59 -20.64 12.79
CA ALA A 60 18.08 -22.01 12.75
C ALA A 60 19.51 -22.15 13.30
N LYS A 61 20.39 -21.19 13.02
CA LYS A 61 21.77 -21.16 13.53
C LYS A 61 21.82 -21.10 15.06
N TRP A 62 20.91 -20.34 15.66
CA TRP A 62 20.93 -20.02 17.09
C TRP A 62 19.86 -20.76 17.90
N GLU A 63 19.26 -21.81 17.33
CA GLU A 63 18.21 -22.59 18.01
C GLU A 63 18.70 -23.15 19.35
N GLY A 64 18.01 -22.79 20.43
CA GLY A 64 18.33 -23.23 21.80
C GLY A 64 19.56 -22.55 22.44
N VAL A 65 20.14 -21.53 21.80
CA VAL A 65 21.31 -20.81 22.31
C VAL A 65 20.88 -19.47 22.92
N ASP A 66 21.05 -19.33 24.23
CA ASP A 66 20.73 -18.10 24.97
C ASP A 66 22.00 -17.29 25.24
N THR A 67 22.37 -16.43 24.28
CA THR A 67 23.53 -15.53 24.39
C THR A 67 23.24 -14.16 23.77
N PRO A 68 23.90 -13.08 24.24
CA PRO A 68 23.74 -11.76 23.63
C PRO A 68 24.10 -11.70 22.14
N GLU A 69 24.99 -12.58 21.67
CA GLU A 69 25.35 -12.66 20.25
C GLU A 69 24.23 -13.26 19.41
N ALA A 70 23.60 -14.33 19.89
CA ALA A 70 22.42 -14.95 19.28
C ALA A 70 21.27 -13.93 19.15
N ASP A 71 20.95 -13.24 20.25
CA ASP A 71 19.89 -12.22 20.26
C ASP A 71 20.15 -11.10 19.25
N ARG A 72 21.40 -10.65 19.16
CA ARG A 72 21.80 -9.59 18.22
C ARG A 72 21.64 -10.03 16.77
N GLU A 73 22.15 -11.19 16.39
CA GLU A 73 22.06 -11.67 15.00
C GLU A 73 20.61 -11.92 14.57
N ILE A 74 19.79 -12.53 15.44
CA ILE A 74 18.36 -12.73 15.17
C ILE A 74 17.67 -11.37 15.01
N SER A 75 17.93 -10.42 15.91
CA SER A 75 17.34 -9.09 15.86
C SER A 75 17.73 -8.32 14.59
N GLU A 76 19.00 -8.39 14.17
CA GLU A 76 19.48 -7.77 12.93
C GLU A 76 18.76 -8.35 11.70
N ALA A 77 18.57 -9.67 11.64
CA ALA A 77 17.86 -10.31 10.53
C ALA A 77 16.36 -9.96 10.52
N PHE A 78 15.71 -9.97 11.69
CA PHE A 78 14.32 -9.56 11.87
C PHE A 78 14.08 -8.10 11.43
N GLU A 79 14.94 -7.16 11.86
CA GLU A 79 14.83 -5.76 11.45
C GLU A 79 15.08 -5.57 9.94
N GLY A 80 15.90 -6.43 9.32
CA GLY A 80 16.05 -6.51 7.87
C GLY A 80 14.74 -6.79 7.14
N VAL A 81 14.01 -7.84 7.56
CA VAL A 81 12.70 -8.17 6.97
C VAL A 81 11.69 -7.05 7.20
N LYS A 82 11.63 -6.54 8.44
CA LYS A 82 10.74 -5.45 8.83
C LYS A 82 10.96 -4.18 8.01
N ALA A 83 12.21 -3.85 7.68
CA ALA A 83 12.53 -2.71 6.83
C ALA A 83 12.00 -2.86 5.40
N VAL A 84 12.05 -4.06 4.83
CA VAL A 84 11.47 -4.35 3.49
C VAL A 84 9.94 -4.26 3.55
N VAL A 85 9.32 -4.87 4.56
CA VAL A 85 7.86 -4.80 4.76
C VAL A 85 7.37 -3.35 4.90
N ALA A 86 8.09 -2.51 5.64
CA ALA A 86 7.76 -1.09 5.77
C ALA A 86 7.85 -0.32 4.44
N GLN A 87 8.66 -0.77 3.48
CA GLN A 87 8.70 -0.20 2.13
C GLN A 87 7.50 -0.68 1.30
N ILE A 88 7.20 -1.98 1.33
CA ILE A 88 6.03 -2.58 0.66
C ILE A 88 4.74 -1.89 1.11
N GLU A 89 4.60 -1.60 2.41
CA GLU A 89 3.42 -0.94 2.98
C GLU A 89 3.14 0.44 2.34
N ARG A 90 4.18 1.18 1.95
CA ARG A 90 4.05 2.57 1.46
C ARG A 90 3.69 2.68 -0.02
N ILE A 91 3.84 1.60 -0.79
CA ILE A 91 3.63 1.63 -2.24
C ILE A 91 2.25 1.06 -2.55
N PRO A 92 1.33 1.82 -3.17
CA PRO A 92 0.05 1.29 -3.64
C PRO A 92 0.27 0.17 -4.66
N ALA A 93 -0.51 -0.91 -4.57
CA ALA A 93 -0.54 -1.93 -5.61
C ALA A 93 -1.58 -1.55 -6.66
N THR A 94 -1.23 -1.69 -7.94
CA THR A 94 -2.11 -1.38 -9.06
C THR A 94 -2.42 -2.60 -9.92
N THR A 95 -1.77 -3.73 -9.63
CA THR A 95 -1.96 -5.01 -10.29
C THR A 95 -2.21 -6.12 -9.27
N SER A 96 -2.79 -7.23 -9.74
CA SER A 96 -2.95 -8.43 -8.91
C SER A 96 -1.61 -9.01 -8.43
N HIS A 97 -0.51 -8.77 -9.15
CA HIS A 97 0.81 -9.21 -8.71
C HIS A 97 1.36 -8.36 -7.56
N GLY A 98 1.15 -7.03 -7.59
CA GLY A 98 1.47 -6.15 -6.45
C GLY A 98 0.66 -6.50 -5.21
N ILE A 99 -0.63 -6.83 -5.36
CA ILE A 99 -1.47 -7.31 -4.26
C ILE A 99 -0.89 -8.58 -3.63
N LYS A 100 -0.44 -9.56 -4.44
CA LYS A 100 0.22 -10.78 -3.94
C LYS A 100 1.48 -10.46 -3.13
N VAL A 101 2.28 -9.46 -3.52
CA VAL A 101 3.44 -9.02 -2.72
C VAL A 101 2.99 -8.54 -1.33
N LYS A 102 1.97 -7.69 -1.25
CA LYS A 102 1.44 -7.20 0.02
C LYS A 102 0.88 -8.34 0.88
N MET A 103 0.19 -9.31 0.28
CA MET A 103 -0.30 -10.49 1.00
C MET A 103 0.83 -11.33 1.61
N ARG A 104 1.96 -11.49 0.89
CA ARG A 104 3.14 -12.17 1.45
C ARG A 104 3.75 -11.41 2.63
N ALA A 105 3.78 -10.09 2.56
CA ALA A 105 4.24 -9.25 3.67
C ALA A 105 3.33 -9.40 4.91
N ILE A 106 2.01 -9.48 4.73
CA ILE A 106 1.05 -9.82 5.80
C ILE A 106 1.34 -11.20 6.39
N GLY A 107 1.57 -12.20 5.53
CA GLY A 107 1.92 -13.56 5.96
C GLY A 107 3.10 -13.55 6.91
N TRP A 108 4.20 -12.88 6.55
CA TRP A 108 5.34 -12.71 7.46
C TRP A 108 4.96 -12.02 8.77
N CYS A 109 4.22 -10.89 8.74
CA CYS A 109 3.82 -10.18 9.95
C CYS A 109 2.99 -11.03 10.93
N ARG A 110 2.33 -12.08 10.44
CA ARG A 110 1.47 -12.98 11.22
C ARG A 110 2.11 -14.34 11.48
N GLY A 111 3.37 -14.57 11.11
CA GLY A 111 3.97 -15.90 11.20
C GLY A 111 3.26 -16.94 10.32
N ASP A 112 2.72 -16.49 9.19
CA ASP A 112 1.91 -17.25 8.23
C ASP A 112 0.60 -17.85 8.82
N GLU A 113 0.14 -17.34 9.98
CA GLU A 113 -1.14 -17.70 10.58
C GLU A 113 -2.34 -16.99 9.91
N PRO A 114 -3.49 -17.68 9.78
CA PRO A 114 -4.70 -17.10 9.21
C PRO A 114 -5.22 -15.91 10.04
N PHE A 115 -6.04 -15.06 9.43
CA PHE A 115 -6.81 -14.05 10.16
C PHE A 115 -7.89 -14.73 11.00
N GLU A 116 -7.72 -14.73 12.32
CA GLU A 116 -8.73 -15.17 13.28
C GLU A 116 -9.20 -13.97 14.12
N GLY A 117 -10.52 -13.87 14.33
CA GLY A 117 -11.12 -12.84 15.19
C GLY A 117 -11.40 -11.50 14.51
N ASP A 118 -11.77 -10.51 15.32
CA ASP A 118 -12.09 -9.15 14.88
C ASP A 118 -10.81 -8.28 14.86
N PRO A 119 -10.29 -7.92 13.67
CA PRO A 119 -9.03 -7.18 13.53
C PRO A 119 -9.13 -5.70 13.94
N ILE A 120 -10.32 -5.21 14.33
CA ILE A 120 -10.62 -3.78 14.48
C ILE A 120 -9.81 -3.09 15.61
N TYR A 121 -9.22 -3.84 16.54
CA TYR A 121 -8.60 -3.24 17.73
C TYR A 121 -7.07 -3.07 17.71
N SER A 122 -6.34 -3.58 16.71
CA SER A 122 -4.88 -3.42 16.64
C SER A 122 -4.44 -2.53 15.47
N ARG A 123 -3.58 -1.52 15.76
CA ARG A 123 -2.86 -0.73 14.72
C ARG A 123 -1.57 -1.43 14.29
N SER A 124 -1.59 -2.75 14.17
CA SER A 124 -0.44 -3.56 13.77
C SER A 124 -0.15 -3.41 12.27
N THR A 125 1.06 -3.78 11.85
CA THR A 125 1.49 -3.66 10.45
C THR A 125 0.65 -4.51 9.49
N ASP A 126 0.23 -5.70 9.90
CA ASP A 126 -0.66 -6.57 9.13
C ASP A 126 -2.04 -5.92 8.90
N VAL A 127 -2.61 -5.25 9.90
CA VAL A 127 -3.88 -4.51 9.77
C VAL A 127 -3.72 -3.32 8.82
N ARG A 128 -2.62 -2.56 8.92
CA ARG A 128 -2.34 -1.45 7.98
C ARG A 128 -2.17 -1.94 6.55
N LEU A 129 -1.45 -3.06 6.35
CA LEU A 129 -1.31 -3.69 5.03
C LEU A 129 -2.64 -4.21 4.50
N ALA A 130 -3.47 -4.85 5.33
CA ALA A 130 -4.79 -5.33 4.93
C ALA A 130 -5.70 -4.16 4.49
N LEU A 131 -5.70 -3.06 5.23
CA LEU A 131 -6.42 -1.84 4.85
C LEU A 131 -5.86 -1.24 3.55
N SER A 132 -4.53 -1.25 3.37
CA SER A 132 -3.92 -0.80 2.12
C SER A 132 -4.37 -1.66 0.93
N ILE A 133 -4.39 -3.00 1.06
CA ILE A 133 -4.88 -3.91 0.01
C ILE A 133 -6.34 -3.60 -0.33
N TYR A 134 -7.19 -3.40 0.67
CA TYR A 134 -8.59 -3.05 0.46
C TYR A 134 -8.74 -1.76 -0.37
N ASN A 135 -7.99 -0.71 -0.02
CA ASN A 135 -8.02 0.55 -0.77
C ASN A 135 -7.48 0.40 -2.20
N ASP A 136 -6.43 -0.40 -2.38
CA ASP A 136 -5.87 -0.69 -3.71
C ASP A 136 -6.89 -1.42 -4.60
N LEU A 137 -7.60 -2.42 -4.06
CA LEU A 137 -8.65 -3.14 -4.79
C LEU A 137 -9.81 -2.22 -5.20
N LEU A 138 -10.26 -1.33 -4.30
CA LEU A 138 -11.28 -0.34 -4.64
C LEU A 138 -10.82 0.61 -5.76
N ALA A 139 -9.55 1.03 -5.75
CA ALA A 139 -8.99 1.88 -6.79
C ALA A 139 -8.88 1.17 -8.15
N MET A 140 -8.72 -0.16 -8.15
CA MET A 140 -8.72 -1.00 -9.35
C MET A 140 -10.14 -1.29 -9.90
N GLY A 141 -11.19 -0.95 -9.16
CA GLY A 141 -12.58 -1.22 -9.55
C GLY A 141 -13.01 -2.68 -9.35
N ALA A 142 -12.43 -3.38 -8.38
CA ALA A 142 -12.81 -4.72 -7.97
C ALA A 142 -14.09 -4.77 -7.10
#